data_AF-A0A922GEF1-F1
#
_entry.id   AF-A0A922GEF1-F1
#
_cell.length_a   1.000
_cell.length_b   1.000
_cell.length_c   1.000
_cell.angle_alpha   90.00
_cell.angle_beta   90.00
_cell.angle_gamma   90.00
#
_symmetry.space_group_name_H-M   'P 1'
#
loop_
_entity.id
_entity.type
_entity.pdbx_description
1 polymer ?
#
loop_
_entity_poly.entity_id
_entity_poly.type
_entity_poly.pdbx_seq_one_letter_code
_entity_poly.pdbx_strand_id
1 'polypeptide(L)' 'MILFWHALWCGDASLKLDFLFLFRIAGDQNAAVGKSFCCVDNNIQWNVIFIRDVNDWEMDDVQAFQLLWKDFIVQS' A
#
# COMPACT_ATOMS: atom_id res chain seq x y z
N MET A 1 -3.64 13.01 -10.75
CA MET A 1 -3.75 11.58 -10.40
C MET A 1 -2.78 11.33 -9.26
N ILE A 2 -3.25 10.79 -8.13
CA ILE A 2 -2.39 10.53 -6.97
C ILE A 2 -1.78 9.13 -7.14
N LEU A 3 -0.45 9.06 -7.15
CA LEU A 3 0.29 7.79 -7.24
C LEU A 3 0.39 7.18 -5.84
N PHE A 4 0.02 5.92 -5.71
CA PHE A 4 -0.11 5.23 -4.44
C PHE A 4 1.16 5.30 -3.60
N TRP A 5 2.26 4.79 -4.16
CA TRP A 5 3.54 4.68 -3.46
C TRP A 5 4.21 6.03 -3.17
N HIS A 6 3.86 7.06 -3.92
CA HIS A 6 4.48 8.38 -3.85
C HIS A 6 3.64 9.41 -3.09
N ALA A 7 2.39 9.08 -2.79
CA ALA A 7 1.54 9.93 -1.96
C ALA A 7 2.05 9.94 -0.51
N LEU A 8 1.77 11.04 0.18
CA LEU A 8 2.03 11.19 1.62
C LEU A 8 0.82 10.62 2.37
N TRP A 9 1.07 9.67 3.28
CA TRP A 9 0.04 8.95 4.01
C TRP A 9 0.20 9.22 5.50
N CYS A 10 -0.76 9.92 6.12
CA CYS A 10 -0.80 10.21 7.57
C CYS A 10 0.53 10.72 8.18
N GLY A 11 1.35 11.44 7.40
CA GLY A 11 2.66 11.92 7.83
C GLY A 11 3.44 12.62 6.72
N ASP A 12 4.72 12.86 6.98
CA ASP A 12 5.61 13.64 6.10
C ASP A 12 6.36 12.80 5.05
N ALA A 13 6.22 11.47 5.12
CA ALA A 13 6.89 10.54 4.21
C ALA A 13 5.89 9.80 3.30
N SER A 14 6.41 9.34 2.16
CA SER A 14 5.63 8.54 1.21
C SER A 14 5.75 7.05 1.51
N LEU A 15 4.75 6.26 1.12
CA LEU A 15 4.76 4.81 1.29
C LEU A 15 6.01 4.14 0.72
N LYS A 16 6.58 4.68 -0.36
CA LYS A 16 7.84 4.19 -0.95
C LYS A 16 9.01 4.28 0.04
N LEU A 17 9.05 5.32 0.88
CA LEU A 17 10.10 5.51 1.87
C LEU A 17 9.86 4.66 3.11
N ASP A 18 8.63 4.62 3.59
CA ASP A 18 8.28 3.88 4.81
C ASP A 18 8.27 2.36 4.57
N PHE A 19 7.86 1.93 3.37
CA PHE A 19 7.76 0.52 2.97
C PHE A 19 8.57 0.21 1.71
N LEU A 20 9.86 0.52 1.78
CA LEU A 20 10.82 0.29 0.69
C LEU A 20 10.81 -1.15 0.17
N PHE A 21 10.60 -2.11 1.07
CA PHE A 21 10.49 -3.52 0.71
C PHE A 21 9.25 -3.80 -0.17
N LEU A 22 8.05 -3.43 0.31
CA LEU A 22 6.80 -3.60 -0.44
C LEU A 22 6.87 -2.90 -1.81
N PHE A 23 7.45 -1.70 -1.84
CA PHE A 23 7.69 -0.97 -3.08
C PHE A 23 8.59 -1.75 -4.06
N ARG A 24 9.66 -2.40 -3.57
CA ARG A 24 10.58 -3.18 -4.41
C ARG A 24 9.91 -4.39 -5.06
N ILE A 25 8.95 -5.00 -4.38
CA ILE A 25 8.25 -6.18 -4.90
C ILE A 25 6.89 -5.85 -5.51
N ALA A 26 6.47 -4.59 -5.52
CA ALA A 26 5.24 -4.17 -6.20
C ALA A 26 5.37 -4.37 -7.71
N GLY A 27 4.38 -5.02 -8.32
CA GLY A 27 4.28 -5.21 -9.76
C GLY A 27 4.03 -3.91 -10.53
N ASP A 28 3.41 -2.92 -9.89
CA ASP A 28 3.30 -1.56 -10.42
C ASP A 28 3.68 -0.52 -9.35
N GLN A 29 4.92 -0.05 -9.43
CA GLN A 29 5.49 0.99 -8.56
C GLN A 29 4.90 2.38 -8.83
N ASN A 30 4.22 2.56 -9.95
CA ASN A 30 3.52 3.79 -10.30
C ASN A 30 2.01 3.59 -10.28
N ALA A 31 1.52 2.57 -9.55
CA ALA A 31 0.10 2.34 -9.38
C ALA A 31 -0.57 3.61 -8.87
N ALA A 32 -1.63 4.03 -9.54
CA ALA A 32 -2.45 5.15 -9.09
C ALA A 32 -3.51 4.67 -8.11
N VAL A 33 -3.89 5.49 -7.15
CA VAL A 33 -4.85 5.13 -6.09
C VAL A 33 -6.13 4.50 -6.63
N GLY A 34 -6.70 5.04 -7.71
CA GLY A 34 -7.91 4.49 -8.32
C GLY A 34 -7.73 3.17 -9.09
N LYS A 35 -6.50 2.76 -9.44
CA LYS A 35 -6.21 1.50 -10.15
C LYS A 35 -5.96 0.33 -9.21
N SER A 36 -5.49 0.63 -8.03
CA SER A 36 -5.10 -0.34 -6.99
C SER A 36 -6.18 -0.48 -5.91
N PHE A 37 -7.25 0.29 -6.05
CA PHE A 37 -8.51 0.18 -5.33
C PHE A 37 -9.36 -0.96 -5.90
N CYS A 38 -9.84 -1.87 -5.05
CA CYS A 38 -10.85 -2.87 -5.40
C CYS A 38 -11.91 -2.91 -4.28
N CYS A 39 -13.19 -2.76 -4.63
CA CYS A 39 -14.27 -3.00 -3.68
C CYS A 39 -14.65 -4.48 -3.75
N VAL A 40 -14.42 -5.22 -2.67
CA VAL A 40 -14.82 -6.63 -2.54
C VAL A 40 -15.78 -6.73 -1.37
N ASP A 41 -17.00 -7.21 -1.62
CA ASP A 41 -18.05 -7.40 -0.61
C ASP A 41 -18.30 -6.15 0.26
N ASN A 42 -18.47 -4.99 -0.38
CA ASN A 42 -18.63 -3.67 0.25
C ASN A 42 -17.46 -3.22 1.14
N ASN A 43 -16.35 -3.95 1.16
CA ASN A 43 -15.11 -3.54 1.80
C ASN A 43 -14.11 -3.01 0.77
N ILE A 44 -13.53 -1.87 1.08
CA ILE A 44 -12.44 -1.30 0.29
C ILE A 44 -11.18 -2.11 0.58
N GLN A 45 -10.69 -2.84 -0.42
CA GLN A 45 -9.44 -3.58 -0.36
C GLN A 45 -8.43 -3.02 -1.37
N TRP A 46 -7.17 -3.06 -0.95
CA TRP A 46 -6.06 -2.76 -1.84
C TRP A 46 -5.55 -4.02 -2.49
N ASN A 47 -5.54 -4.03 -3.81
CA ASN A 47 -4.95 -5.11 -4.57
C ASN A 47 -3.59 -4.67 -5.12
N VAL A 48 -2.60 -4.68 -4.24
CA VAL A 48 -1.20 -4.52 -4.67
C VAL A 48 -0.74 -5.88 -5.19
N ILE A 49 -0.55 -5.97 -6.50
CA ILE A 49 0.03 -7.16 -7.11
C ILE A 49 1.52 -7.13 -6.80
N PHE A 50 2.04 -8.20 -6.20
CA PHE A 50 3.47 -8.38 -5.98
C PHE A 50 4.09 -9.27 -7.06
N ILE A 51 5.34 -8.99 -7.43
CA ILE A 51 6.10 -9.79 -8.42
C ILE A 51 6.55 -11.15 -7.85
N ARG A 52 6.48 -11.32 -6.52
CA ARG A 52 6.79 -12.53 -5.79
C ARG A 52 5.99 -12.59 -4.50
N ASP A 53 5.93 -13.78 -3.92
CA ASP A 53 5.38 -13.97 -2.58
C ASP A 53 6.21 -13.24 -1.52
N VAL A 54 5.55 -12.87 -0.43
CA VAL A 54 6.14 -12.22 0.74
C VAL A 54 6.75 -13.30 1.64
N ASN A 55 7.99 -13.10 2.10
CA ASN A 55 8.62 -14.02 3.04
C ASN A 55 8.12 -13.79 4.47
N ASP A 56 8.27 -14.78 5.35
CA ASP A 56 7.83 -14.66 6.75
C ASP A 56 8.49 -13.48 7.49
N TRP A 57 9.75 -13.17 7.21
CA TRP A 57 10.45 -12.02 7.81
C TRP A 57 9.99 -10.66 7.27
N GLU A 58 9.23 -10.63 6.18
CA GLU A 58 8.67 -9.42 5.56
C GLU A 58 7.22 -9.17 5.99
N MET A 59 6.58 -10.13 6.68
CA MET A 59 5.15 -10.06 7.05
C MET A 59 4.83 -8.93 8.03
N ASP A 60 5.74 -8.62 8.95
CA ASP A 60 5.55 -7.53 9.92
C ASP A 60 5.42 -6.17 9.21
N ASP A 61 6.22 -5.94 8.16
CA ASP A 61 6.14 -4.73 7.33
C ASP A 61 4.79 -4.66 6.58
N VAL A 62 4.29 -5.80 6.09
CA VAL A 62 2.98 -5.88 5.41
C VAL A 62 1.85 -5.57 6.39
N GLN A 63 1.93 -6.07 7.62
CA GLN A 63 0.92 -5.81 8.64
C GLN A 63 0.94 -4.33 9.07
N ALA A 64 2.12 -3.75 9.26
CA ALA A 64 2.26 -2.32 9.57
C ALA A 64 1.67 -1.44 8.46
N PHE A 65 1.91 -1.79 7.19
CA PHE A 65 1.31 -1.13 6.05
C PHE A 65 -0.23 -1.19 6.07
N GLN A 66 -0.81 -2.35 6.36
CA GLN A 66 -2.28 -2.49 6.45
C GLN A 66 -2.88 -1.62 7.56
N LEU A 67 -2.17 -1.42 8.67
CA LEU A 67 -2.62 -0.54 9.75
C LEU A 67 -2.58 0.94 9.34
N LEU A 68 -1.48 1.41 8.76
CA LEU A 68 -1.38 2.79 8.27
C LEU A 68 -2.44 3.12 7.22
N TRP A 69 -2.77 2.17 6.34
CA TRP A 69 -3.87 2.35 5.39
C TRP A 69 -5.23 2.47 6.08
N LYS A 70 -5.51 1.63 7.08
CA LYS A 70 -6.76 1.74 7.86
C LYS A 70 -6.88 3.11 8.51
N ASP A 71 -5.79 3.62 9.08
CA ASP A 71 -5.75 4.94 9.67
C ASP A 71 -6.04 6.04 8.64
N PHE A 72 -5.48 5.92 7.42
CA PHE A 72 -5.75 6.88 6.34
C PHE A 72 -7.22 6.91 5.92
N ILE A 73 -7.87 5.75 5.71
CA ILE A 73 -9.29 5.74 5.34
C ILE A 73 -10.14 6.37 6.44
N VAL A 74 -9.84 6.08 7.71
CA VAL A 74 -10.60 6.62 8.83
C VAL A 74 -10.47 8.15 8.92
N GLN A 75 -9.37 8.71 8.42
CA GLN A 75 -9.11 10.15 8.40
C GLN A 75 -9.59 10.88 7.12
N SER A 76 -10.05 10.16 6.08
CA SER A 76 -10.50 10.74 4.80
C SER A 76 -12.02 10.72 4.63
#